data_AF-A0A662TQ03-F1
#
_entry.id   AF-A0A662TQ03-F1
#
_cell.length_a   1.000
_cell.length_b   1.000
_cell.length_c   1.000
_cell.angle_alpha   90.00
_cell.angle_beta   90.00
_cell.angle_gamma   90.00
#
_symmetry.space_group_name_H-M   'P 1'
#
loop_
_entity.id
_entity.type
_entity.pdbx_description
1 polymer ?
#
loop_
_entity_poly.entity_id
_entity_poly.type
_entity_poly.pdbx_seq_one_letter_code
_entity_poly.pdbx_strand_id
1 'polypeptide(L)'
;MIRTAILWLTLLLVSSVLLAAVPVVHGVRGGVKPVRVAILDSDALPVYVSGILNNQWDIAYNWCLGDPLLDTVVLWSDNIYYGWLDDLDIDVLVLVDNVPEEYANDEIVSFWRKGGAIVALDSSIEFLCYAGILPESSAGSNGIGTFWDYRILKRPIVVVKHPIVRGYAVGEQFTYIGWSSADLACYFEDSMQNEPEGAYITKVARGEDDSNLMAITAYDPPDKGRVVHIWYDLFNNVEHYYPDLPRLLRNAIRWAAGLVPQLTASLSADTVLQGETVMIRANFTDERGYSIEGASVYATCGSISVALQQTVLADGNVTYTGVLDTTTLQGATEVCVHASLSELGYAAATLPLEVVGRFCIYTQFNTSAPLRGTHVHASIYLTDYGGCPVEGADVTLNASGVTVAASDLGGGNYAADLPTNQLFGSIDVTVQVSKAGFEPTAQTLSLTVVDYLLVHATANTTAPAEGEAVRISVLVVNATGAPVEDANVYIRYGTTQLEAPHAGDGIYVAEIDTEGLEGTIPVTVVAEKPGYATRQQVLFISVHKAEVTPSIPSYLPILAILGVVLGAAGLTVGLI
;
A
#
# COMPACT_ATOMS: atom_id res chain seq x y z
N MET A 1 7.02 87.54 -40.59
CA MET A 1 6.09 86.40 -40.77
C MET A 1 6.47 85.36 -39.71
N ILE A 2 6.11 85.54 -38.44
CA ILE A 2 4.89 85.08 -37.71
C ILE A 2 4.71 83.54 -37.70
N ARG A 3 5.05 82.98 -36.52
CA ARG A 3 4.42 81.92 -35.69
C ARG A 3 4.33 80.43 -36.12
N THR A 4 5.04 79.60 -35.33
CA THR A 4 4.58 78.48 -34.48
C THR A 4 3.52 77.45 -34.95
N ALA A 5 3.95 76.17 -34.89
CA ALA A 5 3.27 74.91 -34.51
C ALA A 5 2.11 74.33 -35.35
N ILE A 6 2.24 73.04 -35.73
CA ILE A 6 1.47 71.89 -35.19
C ILE A 6 1.93 70.58 -35.85
N LEU A 7 2.08 69.55 -34.99
CA LEU A 7 2.24 68.11 -35.24
C LEU A 7 1.47 67.58 -36.47
N TRP A 8 2.01 66.56 -37.15
CA TRP A 8 1.42 65.21 -37.21
C TRP A 8 2.51 64.20 -37.61
N LEU A 9 2.59 63.15 -36.78
CA LEU A 9 3.51 62.02 -36.86
C LEU A 9 2.95 61.01 -37.88
N THR A 10 3.67 60.75 -38.98
CA THR A 10 3.44 59.58 -39.83
C THR A 10 4.69 58.73 -39.86
N LEU A 11 4.55 57.60 -39.17
CA LEU A 11 5.45 56.45 -39.11
C LEU A 11 5.66 55.90 -40.54
N LEU A 12 6.88 55.93 -41.04
CA LEU A 12 7.29 55.23 -42.26
C LEU A 12 8.34 54.20 -41.85
N LEU A 13 7.86 52.98 -41.64
CA LEU A 13 8.69 51.78 -41.50
C LEU A 13 9.51 51.61 -42.78
N VAL A 14 10.80 51.87 -42.70
CA VAL A 14 11.78 51.28 -43.61
C VAL A 14 12.27 50.01 -42.93
N SER A 15 11.83 48.90 -43.52
CA SER A 15 12.27 47.53 -43.27
C SER A 15 13.80 47.45 -43.21
N SER A 16 14.33 47.37 -41.99
CA SER A 16 15.66 46.85 -41.74
C SER A 16 15.48 45.35 -41.51
N VAL A 17 15.95 44.57 -42.48
CA VAL A 17 16.20 43.13 -42.31
C VAL A 17 17.38 43.00 -41.35
N LEU A 18 17.13 43.18 -40.06
CA LEU A 18 17.86 42.46 -39.03
C LEU A 18 17.30 41.04 -39.04
N LEU A 19 18.09 40.06 -39.50
CA LEU A 19 17.99 38.72 -38.94
C LEU A 19 18.46 38.83 -37.48
N ALA A 20 17.60 39.36 -36.61
CA ALA A 20 17.62 38.96 -35.23
C ALA A 20 17.22 37.48 -35.26
N ALA A 21 18.13 36.61 -34.83
CA ALA A 21 17.75 35.27 -34.44
C ALA A 21 16.63 35.43 -33.41
N VAL A 22 15.40 35.21 -33.85
CA VAL A 22 14.26 35.05 -32.96
C VAL A 22 14.68 33.89 -32.06
N PRO A 23 14.81 34.07 -30.73
CA PRO A 23 14.94 32.92 -29.88
C PRO A 23 13.69 32.11 -30.18
N VAL A 24 13.88 30.91 -30.73
CA VAL A 24 12.83 29.93 -30.70
C VAL A 24 12.59 29.72 -29.21
N VAL A 25 11.60 30.44 -28.68
CA VAL A 25 10.92 30.07 -27.46
C VAL A 25 10.31 28.72 -27.84
N HIS A 26 11.11 27.68 -27.66
CA HIS A 26 10.60 26.34 -27.45
C HIS A 26 9.66 26.53 -26.27
N GLY A 27 8.36 26.64 -26.56
CA GLY A 27 7.36 26.58 -25.52
C GLY A 27 7.73 25.42 -24.63
N VAL A 28 7.89 25.68 -23.33
CA VAL A 28 8.32 24.75 -22.30
C VAL A 28 7.56 23.44 -22.50
N ARG A 29 8.18 22.52 -23.24
CA ARG A 29 7.78 21.13 -23.34
C ARG A 29 8.74 20.46 -22.38
N GLY A 30 8.15 19.82 -21.37
CA GLY A 30 8.81 19.23 -20.23
C GLY A 30 10.15 18.57 -20.51
N GLY A 31 11.07 18.70 -19.58
CA GLY A 31 12.42 18.17 -19.67
C GLY A 31 13.28 18.58 -18.48
N VAL A 32 14.54 18.14 -18.47
CA VAL A 32 15.54 18.59 -17.49
C VAL A 32 16.05 19.97 -17.88
N LYS A 33 16.12 20.93 -16.96
CA LYS A 33 16.73 22.24 -17.23
C LYS A 33 18.22 22.04 -17.60
N PRO A 34 18.67 22.47 -18.79
CA PRO A 34 20.08 22.33 -19.17
C PRO A 34 21.02 23.08 -18.22
N VAL A 35 22.27 22.64 -18.18
CA VAL A 35 23.39 23.34 -17.55
C VAL A 35 23.94 24.35 -18.53
N ARG A 36 24.19 25.58 -18.08
CA ARG A 36 24.80 26.64 -18.89
C ARG A 36 26.31 26.54 -18.79
N VAL A 37 26.97 26.24 -19.90
CA VAL A 37 28.39 25.90 -19.94
C VAL A 37 29.13 26.94 -20.77
N ALA A 38 30.19 27.51 -20.23
CA ALA A 38 31.16 28.28 -21.00
C ALA A 38 32.42 27.44 -21.23
N ILE A 39 32.83 27.30 -22.48
CA ILE A 39 34.15 26.74 -22.82
C ILE A 39 35.07 27.91 -23.13
N LEU A 40 36.22 27.95 -22.47
CA LEU A 40 37.24 28.94 -22.76
C LEU A 40 37.89 28.65 -24.10
N ASP A 41 37.94 29.64 -24.97
CA ASP A 41 38.87 29.71 -26.11
C ASP A 41 39.98 30.70 -25.74
N SER A 42 41.20 30.19 -25.57
CA SER A 42 42.35 31.03 -25.24
C SER A 42 43.69 30.41 -25.63
N ASP A 43 44.51 31.21 -26.31
CA ASP A 43 45.93 30.92 -26.59
C ASP A 43 46.87 31.66 -25.62
N ALA A 44 46.36 32.06 -24.45
CA ALA A 44 47.16 32.82 -23.48
C ALA A 44 48.34 31.98 -22.97
N LEU A 45 49.49 32.63 -22.79
CA LEU A 45 50.68 32.04 -22.16
C LEU A 45 51.23 32.94 -21.05
N PRO A 46 50.48 33.10 -19.93
CA PRO A 46 50.97 33.78 -18.74
C PRO A 46 52.29 33.23 -18.22
N VAL A 47 53.01 34.02 -17.42
CA VAL A 47 54.34 33.64 -16.91
C VAL A 47 54.33 32.43 -15.96
N TYR A 48 53.16 32.09 -15.41
CA TYR A 48 52.98 30.93 -14.54
C TYR A 48 52.82 29.62 -15.32
N VAL A 49 52.60 29.66 -16.63
CA VAL A 49 52.47 28.44 -17.45
C VAL A 49 53.84 27.81 -17.65
N SER A 50 53.93 26.53 -17.33
CA SER A 50 55.14 25.71 -17.41
C SER A 50 54.98 24.52 -18.37
N GLY A 51 53.74 24.10 -18.64
CA GLY A 51 53.39 23.04 -19.56
C GLY A 51 53.17 23.49 -21.01
N ILE A 52 52.71 22.54 -21.81
CA ILE A 52 52.17 22.78 -23.15
C ILE A 52 50.65 22.89 -23.00
N LEU A 53 50.06 23.88 -23.65
CA LEU A 53 48.61 24.06 -23.69
C LEU A 53 48.07 23.65 -25.05
N ASN A 54 46.98 22.88 -25.05
CA ASN A 54 46.24 22.51 -26.25
C ASN A 54 44.83 23.12 -26.23
N ASN A 55 44.68 24.29 -26.85
CA ASN A 55 43.41 25.01 -26.97
C ASN A 55 42.44 24.39 -28.01
N GLN A 56 42.05 23.12 -27.87
CA GLN A 56 41.08 22.45 -28.76
C GLN A 56 39.63 22.64 -28.26
N TRP A 57 39.25 23.89 -28.00
CA TRP A 57 37.94 24.26 -27.48
C TRP A 57 36.78 23.79 -28.37
N ASP A 58 37.00 23.73 -29.68
CA ASP A 58 36.01 23.34 -30.68
C ASP A 58 35.61 21.87 -30.56
N ILE A 59 36.57 20.99 -30.23
CA ILE A 59 36.32 19.57 -29.94
C ILE A 59 35.42 19.44 -28.71
N ALA A 60 35.79 20.09 -27.59
CA ALA A 60 34.99 20.07 -26.37
C ALA A 60 33.60 20.65 -26.58
N TYR A 61 33.49 21.75 -27.33
CA TYR A 61 32.22 22.37 -27.72
C TYR A 61 31.33 21.42 -28.50
N ASN A 62 31.87 20.72 -29.49
CA ASN A 62 31.12 19.74 -30.28
C ASN A 62 30.65 18.55 -29.44
N TRP A 63 31.46 18.08 -28.48
CA TRP A 63 31.02 17.02 -27.57
C TRP A 63 29.89 17.47 -26.64
N CYS A 64 29.91 18.72 -26.18
CA CYS A 64 28.86 19.28 -25.34
C CYS A 64 27.57 19.57 -26.12
N LEU A 65 27.68 20.07 -27.36
CA LEU A 65 26.53 20.29 -28.25
C LEU A 65 25.72 19.02 -28.53
N GLY A 66 26.37 17.85 -28.51
CA GLY A 66 25.71 16.55 -28.68
C GLY A 66 24.85 16.12 -27.48
N ASP A 67 24.84 16.90 -26.40
CA ASP A 67 24.17 16.57 -25.15
C ASP A 67 23.01 17.53 -24.85
N PRO A 68 21.76 17.08 -24.84
CA PRO A 68 20.60 17.97 -24.63
C PRO A 68 20.54 18.57 -23.22
N LEU A 69 21.37 18.09 -22.28
CA LEU A 69 21.43 18.62 -20.92
C LEU A 69 22.47 19.72 -20.77
N LEU A 70 23.22 20.06 -21.82
CA LEU A 70 24.25 21.08 -21.81
C LEU A 70 23.92 22.15 -22.84
N ASP A 71 23.78 23.39 -22.37
CA ASP A 71 23.60 24.57 -23.20
C ASP A 71 24.91 25.35 -23.21
N THR A 72 25.66 25.20 -24.29
CA THR A 72 27.09 25.53 -24.33
C THR A 72 27.35 26.77 -25.17
N VAL A 73 28.17 27.67 -24.63
CA VAL A 73 28.73 28.84 -25.32
C VAL A 73 30.26 28.80 -25.27
N VAL A 74 30.90 29.54 -26.17
CA VAL A 74 32.35 29.75 -26.17
C VAL A 74 32.62 31.17 -25.73
N LEU A 75 33.56 31.35 -24.80
CA LEU A 75 33.97 32.65 -24.28
C LEU A 75 35.47 32.82 -24.41
N TRP A 76 35.89 34.06 -24.67
CA TRP A 76 37.28 34.51 -24.58
C TRP A 76 37.51 35.21 -23.23
N SER A 77 38.78 35.38 -22.86
CA SER A 77 39.16 36.11 -21.64
C SER A 77 38.57 37.52 -21.56
N ASP A 78 38.45 38.23 -22.69
CA ASP A 78 37.78 39.54 -22.76
C ASP A 78 36.31 39.45 -22.33
N ASN A 79 35.56 38.43 -22.77
CA ASN A 79 34.16 38.28 -22.36
C ASN A 79 34.04 38.12 -20.85
N ILE A 80 34.92 37.29 -20.28
CA ILE A 80 34.97 37.03 -18.85
C ILE A 80 35.28 38.31 -18.08
N TYR A 81 36.29 39.07 -18.52
CA TYR A 81 36.65 40.36 -17.94
C TYR A 81 35.50 41.39 -17.99
N TYR A 82 34.67 41.35 -19.04
CA TYR A 82 33.48 42.20 -19.14
C TYR A 82 32.23 41.62 -18.44
N GLY A 83 32.36 40.58 -17.62
CA GLY A 83 31.30 40.06 -16.76
C GLY A 83 30.36 39.04 -17.41
N TRP A 84 30.72 38.45 -18.55
CA TRP A 84 29.80 37.59 -19.30
C TRP A 84 29.48 36.26 -18.61
N LEU A 85 30.28 35.83 -17.63
CA LEU A 85 29.94 34.68 -16.79
C LEU A 85 28.64 34.93 -16.00
N ASP A 86 28.50 36.12 -15.43
CA ASP A 86 27.30 36.54 -14.69
C ASP A 86 26.16 36.91 -15.66
N ASP A 87 26.44 37.69 -16.72
CA ASP A 87 25.40 38.17 -17.65
C ASP A 87 24.70 37.04 -18.43
N LEU A 88 25.41 35.92 -18.69
CA LEU A 88 24.87 34.78 -19.42
C LEU A 88 24.32 33.66 -18.50
N ASP A 89 24.37 33.86 -17.18
CA ASP A 89 23.98 32.88 -16.15
C ASP A 89 24.72 31.56 -16.35
N ILE A 90 26.05 31.61 -16.43
CA ILE A 90 26.90 30.44 -16.63
C ILE A 90 26.94 29.62 -15.33
N ASP A 91 26.70 28.31 -15.41
CA ASP A 91 26.85 27.40 -14.28
C ASP A 91 28.30 26.89 -14.17
N VAL A 92 28.94 26.61 -15.30
CA VAL A 92 30.27 25.96 -15.37
C VAL A 92 31.18 26.61 -16.40
N LEU A 93 32.40 26.96 -15.99
CA LEU A 93 33.50 27.30 -16.89
C LEU A 93 34.38 26.06 -17.14
N VAL A 94 34.66 25.75 -18.40
CA VAL A 94 35.49 24.63 -18.83
C VAL A 94 36.80 25.15 -19.40
N LEU A 95 37.91 24.68 -18.85
CA LEU A 95 39.27 24.92 -19.30
C LEU A 95 39.80 23.63 -19.92
N VAL A 96 40.08 23.66 -21.21
CA VAL A 96 40.24 22.47 -22.05
C VAL A 96 41.70 22.08 -22.28
N ASP A 97 42.55 22.26 -21.27
CA ASP A 97 44.02 22.34 -21.41
C ASP A 97 44.47 23.69 -21.98
N ASN A 98 43.78 24.74 -21.57
CA ASN A 98 44.15 26.13 -21.79
C ASN A 98 44.04 26.93 -20.47
N VAL A 99 44.48 28.18 -20.49
CA VAL A 99 44.38 29.08 -19.34
C VAL A 99 43.88 30.45 -19.80
N PRO A 100 43.22 31.22 -18.92
CA PRO A 100 42.81 32.58 -19.24
C PRO A 100 44.00 33.54 -19.31
N GLU A 101 43.79 34.68 -19.97
CA GLU A 101 44.68 35.83 -19.85
C GLU A 101 44.66 36.36 -18.41
N GLU A 102 45.80 36.83 -17.91
CA GLU A 102 45.95 37.22 -16.49
C GLU A 102 44.92 38.26 -16.01
N TYR A 103 44.48 39.15 -16.92
CA TYR A 103 43.50 40.18 -16.58
C TYR A 103 42.10 39.63 -16.27
N ALA A 104 41.77 38.40 -16.69
CA ALA A 104 40.46 37.78 -16.46
C ALA A 104 40.43 36.93 -15.17
N ASN A 105 41.57 36.69 -14.54
CA ASN A 105 41.70 35.78 -13.39
C ASN A 105 40.80 36.17 -12.22
N ASP A 106 40.76 37.45 -11.86
CA ASP A 106 39.98 37.94 -10.72
C ASP A 106 38.47 37.72 -10.93
N GLU A 107 37.98 37.86 -12.16
CA GLU A 107 36.56 37.62 -12.49
C GLU A 107 36.22 36.12 -12.43
N ILE A 108 37.14 35.23 -12.83
CA ILE A 108 36.94 33.78 -12.69
C ILE A 108 36.95 33.35 -11.22
N VAL A 109 37.85 33.91 -10.41
CA VAL A 109 37.88 33.66 -8.96
C VAL A 109 36.61 34.19 -8.29
N SER A 110 36.13 35.38 -8.71
CA SER A 110 34.86 35.97 -8.26
C SER A 110 33.67 35.09 -8.60
N PHE A 111 33.58 34.64 -9.85
CA PHE A 111 32.57 33.67 -10.33
C PHE A 111 32.56 32.41 -9.48
N TRP A 112 33.73 31.80 -9.26
CA TRP A 112 33.86 30.59 -8.46
C TRP A 112 33.43 30.78 -7.00
N ARG A 113 33.86 31.88 -6.37
CA ARG A 113 33.47 32.21 -4.99
C ARG A 113 31.97 32.48 -4.82
N LYS A 114 31.27 32.86 -5.89
CA LYS A 114 29.80 33.04 -5.90
C LYS A 114 29.04 31.74 -6.16
N GLY A 115 29.72 30.62 -6.38
CA GLY A 115 29.11 29.31 -6.63
C GLY A 115 29.30 28.77 -8.05
N GLY A 116 29.90 29.55 -8.97
CA GLY A 116 30.21 29.10 -10.32
C GLY A 116 31.22 27.95 -10.34
N ALA A 117 30.98 26.91 -11.13
CA ALA A 117 31.83 25.72 -11.10
C ALA A 117 32.93 25.76 -12.18
N ILE A 118 34.01 25.00 -11.98
CA ILE A 118 35.12 24.91 -12.94
C ILE A 118 35.42 23.45 -13.26
N VAL A 119 35.57 23.14 -14.55
CA VAL A 119 36.11 21.85 -15.01
C VAL A 119 37.41 22.14 -15.76
N ALA A 120 38.53 21.64 -15.26
CA ALA A 120 39.86 21.87 -15.79
C ALA A 120 40.47 20.57 -16.31
N LEU A 121 41.02 20.61 -17.52
CA LEU A 121 41.75 19.50 -18.12
C LEU A 121 43.25 19.73 -18.03
N ASP A 122 43.99 18.66 -17.78
CA ASP A 122 45.46 18.57 -17.82
C ASP A 122 46.17 19.81 -17.23
N SER A 123 46.80 20.66 -18.06
CA SER A 123 47.60 21.82 -17.64
C SER A 123 46.77 23.01 -17.18
N SER A 124 45.44 23.00 -17.34
CA SER A 124 44.57 24.01 -16.72
C SER A 124 44.65 23.99 -15.19
N ILE A 125 45.21 22.92 -14.60
CA ILE A 125 45.60 22.85 -13.18
C ILE A 125 46.55 23.99 -12.76
N GLU A 126 47.39 24.47 -13.68
CA GLU A 126 48.34 25.56 -13.44
C GLU A 126 47.61 26.84 -13.04
N PHE A 127 46.50 27.14 -13.74
CA PHE A 127 45.63 28.27 -13.42
C PHE A 127 44.94 28.07 -12.07
N LEU A 128 44.42 26.86 -11.78
CA LEU A 128 43.74 26.59 -10.50
C LEU A 128 44.66 26.86 -9.30
N CYS A 129 45.92 26.44 -9.40
CA CYS A 129 46.95 26.70 -8.38
C CYS A 129 47.35 28.18 -8.34
N TYR A 130 47.64 28.80 -9.50
CA TYR A 130 48.06 30.21 -9.56
C TYR A 130 46.99 31.16 -9.02
N ALA A 131 45.73 30.91 -9.33
CA ALA A 131 44.59 31.70 -8.87
C ALA A 131 44.22 31.43 -7.40
N GLY A 132 44.86 30.44 -6.74
CA GLY A 132 44.51 30.05 -5.37
C GLY A 132 43.11 29.44 -5.26
N ILE A 133 42.62 28.82 -6.33
CA ILE A 133 41.34 28.11 -6.35
C ILE A 133 41.52 26.72 -5.72
N LEU A 134 42.61 26.04 -6.09
CA LEU A 134 42.91 24.70 -5.57
C LEU A 134 44.43 24.40 -5.65
N PRO A 135 45.16 24.39 -4.51
CA PRO A 135 44.79 24.93 -3.19
C PRO A 135 45.03 26.44 -3.08
N GLU A 136 44.39 27.09 -2.10
CA GLU A 136 44.58 28.52 -1.82
C GLU A 136 46.05 28.87 -1.48
N SER A 137 46.77 27.96 -0.82
CA SER A 137 48.18 28.14 -0.47
C SER A 137 49.14 28.23 -1.67
N SER A 138 48.69 27.81 -2.86
CA SER A 138 49.48 27.94 -4.10
C SER A 138 49.33 29.31 -4.78
N ALA A 139 48.46 30.21 -4.28
CA ALA A 139 48.18 31.49 -4.93
C ALA A 139 49.46 32.27 -5.32
N GLY A 140 49.53 32.70 -6.58
CA GLY A 140 50.70 33.36 -7.17
C GLY A 140 51.80 32.43 -7.69
N SER A 141 51.64 31.11 -7.54
CA SER A 141 52.52 30.07 -8.10
C SER A 141 51.68 29.02 -8.83
N ASN A 142 52.20 28.44 -9.91
CA ASN A 142 51.49 27.37 -10.59
C ASN A 142 51.46 26.05 -9.80
N GLY A 143 52.19 25.91 -8.68
CA GLY A 143 52.11 24.77 -7.77
C GLY A 143 52.87 23.50 -8.19
N ILE A 144 53.54 23.52 -9.35
CA ILE A 144 54.23 22.34 -9.90
C ILE A 144 55.31 21.82 -8.96
N GLY A 145 55.43 20.50 -8.84
CA GLY A 145 56.40 19.80 -8.01
C GLY A 145 56.09 19.83 -6.50
N THR A 146 55.08 20.60 -6.07
CA THR A 146 54.61 20.66 -4.69
C THR A 146 53.23 20.04 -4.54
N PHE A 147 52.24 20.55 -5.29
CA PHE A 147 50.84 20.11 -5.21
C PHE A 147 50.46 19.16 -6.33
N TRP A 148 51.05 19.33 -7.50
CA TRP A 148 50.79 18.50 -8.68
C TRP A 148 52.05 18.39 -9.54
N ASP A 149 52.05 17.45 -10.47
CA ASP A 149 53.10 17.27 -11.47
C ASP A 149 52.56 16.45 -12.66
N TYR A 150 53.32 16.41 -13.76
CA TYR A 150 53.01 15.59 -14.91
C TYR A 150 53.53 14.15 -14.69
N ARG A 151 52.71 13.30 -14.04
CA ARG A 151 53.13 11.96 -13.59
C ARG A 151 52.17 10.83 -13.89
N ILE A 152 51.06 11.09 -14.58
CA ILE A 152 50.19 10.00 -15.04
C ILE A 152 50.79 9.35 -16.29
N LEU A 153 51.62 8.33 -16.07
CA LEU A 153 52.32 7.57 -17.15
C LEU A 153 51.52 6.38 -17.68
N LYS A 154 50.51 5.95 -16.92
CA LYS A 154 49.65 4.79 -17.20
C LYS A 154 48.19 5.11 -17.00
N ARG A 155 47.33 4.18 -17.43
CA ARG A 155 45.88 4.31 -17.38
C ARG A 155 45.40 4.43 -15.93
N PRO A 156 44.74 5.54 -15.55
CA PRO A 156 44.19 5.65 -14.22
C PRO A 156 43.09 4.63 -13.94
N ILE A 157 42.90 4.34 -12.66
CA ILE A 157 41.92 3.40 -12.13
C ILE A 157 40.86 4.17 -11.37
N VAL A 158 39.59 3.86 -11.61
CA VAL A 158 38.45 4.38 -10.82
C VAL A 158 38.52 3.83 -9.40
N VAL A 159 38.48 4.70 -8.39
CA VAL A 159 38.62 4.27 -6.98
C VAL A 159 37.34 4.39 -6.16
N VAL A 160 36.36 5.18 -6.64
CA VAL A 160 35.09 5.39 -5.94
C VAL A 160 33.95 5.55 -6.92
N LYS A 161 32.75 5.14 -6.51
CA LYS A 161 31.53 5.46 -7.27
C LYS A 161 31.24 6.94 -7.15
N HIS A 162 31.23 7.66 -8.26
CA HIS A 162 30.98 9.09 -8.30
C HIS A 162 30.26 9.48 -9.61
N PRO A 163 29.39 10.50 -9.63
CA PRO A 163 28.68 10.91 -10.85
C PRO A 163 29.59 11.19 -12.06
N ILE A 164 30.82 11.68 -11.82
CA ILE A 164 31.83 11.94 -12.87
C ILE A 164 32.17 10.65 -13.65
N VAL A 165 32.33 9.52 -12.95
CA VAL A 165 32.69 8.22 -13.53
C VAL A 165 31.47 7.31 -13.72
N ARG A 166 30.29 7.90 -13.94
CA ARG A 166 29.10 7.12 -14.26
C ARG A 166 29.30 6.30 -15.53
N GLY A 167 29.02 5.01 -15.43
CA GLY A 167 29.24 4.03 -16.49
C GLY A 167 30.55 3.23 -16.34
N TYR A 168 31.33 3.50 -15.29
CA TYR A 168 32.52 2.73 -14.94
C TYR A 168 32.33 2.05 -13.57
N ALA A 169 32.94 0.87 -13.41
CA ALA A 169 33.02 0.18 -12.13
C ALA A 169 34.23 0.65 -11.32
N VAL A 170 34.15 0.54 -9.98
CA VAL A 170 35.34 0.71 -9.13
C VAL A 170 36.35 -0.39 -9.46
N GLY A 171 37.61 0.01 -9.66
CA GLY A 171 38.69 -0.86 -10.12
C GLY A 171 38.84 -0.94 -11.64
N GLU A 172 37.93 -0.34 -12.40
CA GLU A 172 38.04 -0.27 -13.86
C GLU A 172 39.13 0.71 -14.29
N GLN A 173 39.86 0.36 -15.35
CA GLN A 173 40.85 1.22 -16.00
C GLN A 173 40.20 1.96 -17.17
N PHE A 174 40.53 3.23 -17.34
CA PHE A 174 40.11 3.97 -18.53
C PHE A 174 40.80 3.45 -19.79
N THR A 175 40.07 3.46 -20.89
CA THR A 175 40.54 3.13 -22.22
C THR A 175 41.50 4.22 -22.70
N TYR A 176 42.67 3.77 -23.14
CA TYR A 176 43.74 4.61 -23.66
C TYR A 176 44.38 3.88 -24.84
N ILE A 177 44.32 4.50 -26.02
CA ILE A 177 44.76 3.90 -27.30
C ILE A 177 46.07 4.57 -27.80
N GLY A 178 46.69 5.43 -26.97
CA GLY A 178 47.88 6.22 -27.32
C GLY A 178 49.22 5.68 -26.80
N TRP A 179 50.26 6.52 -26.91
CA TRP A 179 51.63 6.22 -26.47
C TRP A 179 51.75 6.33 -24.95
N SER A 180 52.24 5.28 -24.30
CA SER A 180 52.35 5.11 -22.83
C SER A 180 53.40 6.01 -22.15
N SER A 181 53.57 7.26 -22.59
CA SER A 181 54.62 8.17 -22.12
C SER A 181 54.22 9.65 -22.19
N ALA A 182 52.93 9.97 -22.22
CA ALA A 182 52.48 11.34 -22.03
C ALA A 182 52.53 11.62 -20.52
N ASP A 183 53.41 12.53 -20.11
CA ASP A 183 53.46 13.04 -18.76
C ASP A 183 52.21 13.93 -18.61
N LEU A 184 51.15 13.41 -17.98
CA LEU A 184 49.86 14.10 -17.80
C LEU A 184 49.68 14.55 -16.35
N ALA A 185 49.04 15.70 -16.16
CA ALA A 185 48.94 16.39 -14.90
C ALA A 185 48.07 15.64 -13.89
N CYS A 186 48.51 15.64 -12.64
CA CYS A 186 47.74 15.11 -11.51
C CYS A 186 48.17 15.75 -10.21
N TYR A 187 47.23 15.90 -9.28
CA TYR A 187 47.55 16.31 -7.91
C TYR A 187 48.19 15.18 -7.11
N PHE A 188 48.98 15.54 -6.09
CA PHE A 188 49.47 14.64 -5.06
C PHE A 188 48.51 14.62 -3.87
N GLU A 189 47.97 13.45 -3.53
CA GLU A 189 47.05 13.27 -2.41
C GLU A 189 47.67 13.70 -1.08
N ASP A 190 48.91 13.28 -0.80
CA ASP A 190 49.62 13.63 0.44
C ASP A 190 49.81 15.14 0.59
N SER A 191 50.03 15.87 -0.51
CA SER A 191 50.14 17.33 -0.47
C SER A 191 48.77 17.96 -0.22
N MET A 192 47.74 17.56 -0.97
CA MET A 192 46.41 18.15 -0.90
C MET A 192 45.67 17.83 0.41
N GLN A 193 45.88 16.67 1.02
CA GLN A 193 45.27 16.30 2.31
C GLN A 193 45.75 17.17 3.47
N ASN A 194 46.92 17.81 3.34
CA ASN A 194 47.45 18.73 4.34
C ASN A 194 46.87 20.16 4.20
N GLU A 195 46.18 20.44 3.09
CA GLU A 195 45.53 21.72 2.84
C GLU A 195 44.08 21.72 3.38
N PRO A 196 43.52 22.88 3.78
CA PRO A 196 42.14 22.97 4.23
C PRO A 196 41.11 22.41 3.24
N GLU A 197 41.37 22.54 1.94
CA GLU A 197 40.53 22.04 0.85
C GLU A 197 40.51 20.51 0.79
N GLY A 198 41.56 19.84 1.27
CA GLY A 198 41.71 18.39 1.22
C GLY A 198 40.53 17.62 1.82
N ALA A 199 39.89 18.17 2.85
CA ALA A 199 38.71 17.57 3.48
C ALA A 199 37.47 17.49 2.56
N TYR A 200 37.46 18.29 1.48
CA TYR A 200 36.35 18.39 0.52
C TYR A 200 36.74 17.85 -0.87
N ILE A 201 37.93 17.27 -1.02
CA ILE A 201 38.37 16.64 -2.26
C ILE A 201 38.08 15.15 -2.22
N THR A 202 37.32 14.68 -3.19
CA THR A 202 37.20 13.27 -3.50
C THR A 202 38.20 12.90 -4.60
N LYS A 203 39.10 11.95 -4.30
CA LYS A 203 39.92 11.28 -5.31
C LYS A 203 39.03 10.32 -6.08
N VAL A 204 38.65 10.68 -7.32
CA VAL A 204 37.71 9.89 -8.14
C VAL A 204 38.43 8.79 -8.90
N ALA A 205 39.62 9.10 -9.42
CA ALA A 205 40.51 8.14 -10.05
C ALA A 205 41.96 8.42 -9.67
N ARG A 206 42.79 7.37 -9.68
CA ARG A 206 44.20 7.45 -9.32
C ARG A 206 45.11 6.86 -10.39
N GLY A 207 46.37 7.26 -10.40
CA GLY A 207 47.40 6.57 -11.19
C GLY A 207 47.48 5.07 -10.84
N GLU A 208 47.67 4.21 -11.86
CA GLU A 208 47.80 2.77 -11.67
C GLU A 208 49.01 2.42 -10.79
N ASP A 209 50.16 3.03 -11.10
CA ASP A 209 51.46 2.71 -10.50
C ASP A 209 51.71 3.39 -9.16
N ASP A 210 51.02 4.49 -8.88
CA ASP A 210 51.20 5.28 -7.67
C ASP A 210 49.84 5.76 -7.17
N SER A 211 49.48 5.33 -5.95
CA SER A 211 48.19 5.66 -5.34
C SER A 211 48.07 7.10 -4.85
N ASN A 212 49.20 7.79 -4.71
CA ASN A 212 49.27 9.20 -4.33
C ASN A 212 48.87 10.13 -5.49
N LEU A 213 48.89 9.64 -6.74
CA LEU A 213 48.54 10.44 -7.91
C LEU A 213 47.02 10.49 -8.10
N MET A 214 46.43 11.68 -7.96
CA MET A 214 45.01 11.92 -8.16
C MET A 214 44.76 12.37 -9.60
N ALA A 215 44.39 11.42 -10.46
CA ALA A 215 44.18 11.67 -11.88
C ALA A 215 42.84 12.38 -12.17
N ILE A 216 41.81 12.10 -11.37
CA ILE A 216 40.58 12.89 -11.36
C ILE A 216 40.33 13.32 -9.92
N THR A 217 40.18 14.61 -9.71
CA THR A 217 39.75 15.19 -8.42
C THR A 217 38.38 15.83 -8.56
N ALA A 218 37.56 15.69 -7.51
CA ALA A 218 36.27 16.35 -7.38
C ALA A 218 36.27 17.13 -6.06
N TYR A 219 36.40 18.46 -6.15
CA TYR A 219 36.39 19.37 -5.02
C TYR A 219 34.99 19.95 -4.84
N ASP A 220 34.36 19.68 -3.71
CA ASP A 220 32.98 20.08 -3.38
C ASP A 220 32.93 20.89 -2.06
N PRO A 221 33.38 22.15 -2.08
CA PRO A 221 33.36 23.00 -0.90
C PRO A 221 31.93 23.44 -0.53
N PRO A 222 31.64 23.69 0.76
CA PRO A 222 30.30 24.07 1.21
C PRO A 222 29.87 25.49 0.85
N ASP A 223 30.82 26.38 0.51
CA ASP A 223 30.61 27.83 0.39
C ASP A 223 31.08 28.44 -0.95
N LYS A 224 31.55 27.61 -1.89
CA LYS A 224 32.07 28.02 -3.21
C LYS A 224 31.61 27.05 -4.29
N GLY A 225 31.87 27.34 -5.56
CA GLY A 225 31.57 26.43 -6.65
C GLY A 225 32.43 25.16 -6.64
N ARG A 226 31.94 24.11 -7.29
CA ARG A 226 32.68 22.85 -7.44
C ARG A 226 33.82 22.98 -8.43
N VAL A 227 34.90 22.23 -8.21
CA VAL A 227 36.02 22.12 -9.17
C VAL A 227 36.27 20.66 -9.51
N VAL A 228 36.39 20.37 -10.80
CA VAL A 228 36.86 19.07 -11.28
C VAL A 228 38.17 19.27 -12.03
N HIS A 229 39.17 18.46 -11.70
CA HIS A 229 40.35 18.30 -12.56
C HIS A 229 40.35 16.90 -13.19
N ILE A 230 40.68 16.83 -14.47
CA ILE A 230 40.82 15.57 -15.23
C ILE A 230 42.18 15.60 -15.93
N TRP A 231 43.02 14.59 -15.69
CA TRP A 231 44.37 14.46 -16.27
C TRP A 231 44.44 14.41 -17.81
N TYR A 232 43.32 14.29 -18.52
CA TYR A 232 43.33 14.12 -19.97
C TYR A 232 43.70 15.43 -20.69
N ASP A 233 44.70 15.36 -21.55
CA ASP A 233 45.02 16.38 -22.56
C ASP A 233 43.98 16.39 -23.71
N LEU A 234 43.70 17.56 -24.27
CA LEU A 234 42.79 17.74 -25.40
C LEU A 234 43.52 18.28 -26.64
N PHE A 235 44.17 17.39 -27.40
CA PHE A 235 44.85 17.71 -28.67
C PHE A 235 44.07 17.26 -29.92
N ASN A 236 44.58 17.56 -31.12
CA ASN A 236 43.93 17.18 -32.38
C ASN A 236 43.76 15.64 -32.54
N ASN A 237 42.55 15.19 -32.92
CA ASN A 237 42.16 13.77 -33.06
C ASN A 237 42.17 12.96 -31.75
N VAL A 238 42.08 13.65 -30.60
CA VAL A 238 42.08 13.06 -29.27
C VAL A 238 41.01 11.98 -29.09
N GLU A 239 39.87 12.05 -29.76
CA GLU A 239 38.76 11.08 -29.67
C GLU A 239 39.17 9.65 -30.07
N HIS A 240 40.19 9.51 -30.91
CA HIS A 240 40.73 8.21 -31.29
C HIS A 240 41.63 7.61 -30.22
N TYR A 241 42.23 8.46 -29.38
CA TYR A 241 43.17 8.04 -28.33
C TYR A 241 42.47 7.92 -26.97
N TYR A 242 41.55 8.83 -26.66
CA TYR A 242 40.86 9.00 -25.38
C TYR A 242 39.33 8.87 -25.55
N PRO A 243 38.81 7.68 -25.90
CA PRO A 243 37.38 7.49 -26.16
C PRO A 243 36.48 7.72 -24.93
N ASP A 244 37.06 7.74 -23.72
CA ASP A 244 36.34 7.98 -22.47
C ASP A 244 36.15 9.47 -22.15
N LEU A 245 37.03 10.34 -22.65
CA LEU A 245 37.04 11.77 -22.32
C LEU A 245 35.72 12.48 -22.64
N PRO A 246 35.05 12.26 -23.80
CA PRO A 246 33.77 12.91 -24.09
C PRO A 246 32.68 12.59 -23.05
N ARG A 247 32.73 11.39 -22.45
CA ARG A 247 31.77 11.00 -21.40
C ARG A 247 32.16 11.60 -20.06
N LEU A 248 33.43 11.51 -19.69
CA LEU A 248 33.96 12.04 -18.44
C LEU A 248 33.77 13.56 -18.35
N LEU A 249 34.07 14.29 -19.42
CA LEU A 249 33.87 15.74 -19.49
C LEU A 249 32.41 16.11 -19.25
N ARG A 250 31.47 15.48 -19.97
CA ARG A 250 30.03 15.77 -19.81
C ARG A 250 29.53 15.41 -18.41
N ASN A 251 29.98 14.30 -17.84
CA ASN A 251 29.63 13.93 -16.46
C ASN A 251 30.23 14.90 -15.43
N ALA A 252 31.45 15.37 -15.65
CA ALA A 252 32.12 16.37 -14.83
C ALA A 252 31.37 17.70 -14.83
N ILE A 253 31.00 18.20 -16.01
CA ILE A 253 30.20 19.42 -16.16
C ILE A 253 28.87 19.29 -15.40
N ARG A 254 28.14 18.19 -15.61
CA ARG A 254 26.84 17.97 -14.93
C ARG A 254 26.98 17.90 -13.42
N TRP A 255 27.97 17.18 -12.91
CA TRP A 255 28.21 17.10 -11.47
C TRP A 255 28.62 18.45 -10.88
N ALA A 256 29.55 19.15 -11.54
CA ALA A 256 30.05 20.44 -11.11
C ALA A 256 28.92 21.48 -11.03
N ALA A 257 27.97 21.45 -11.97
CA ALA A 257 26.78 22.30 -11.98
C ALA A 257 25.69 21.92 -10.96
N GLY A 258 25.82 20.81 -10.24
CA GLY A 258 24.73 20.30 -9.39
C GLY A 258 23.59 19.63 -10.15
N LEU A 259 23.78 19.22 -11.41
CA LEU A 259 22.87 18.32 -12.12
C LEU A 259 23.07 16.87 -11.63
N VAL A 260 22.82 16.67 -10.34
CA VAL A 260 22.91 15.42 -9.60
C VAL A 260 21.51 15.07 -9.10
N PRO A 261 20.97 13.88 -9.42
CA PRO A 261 19.60 13.54 -9.05
C PRO A 261 19.38 13.42 -7.54
N GLN A 262 18.26 13.98 -7.09
CA GLN A 262 17.77 13.96 -5.72
C GLN A 262 16.32 13.47 -5.72
N LEU A 263 15.94 12.67 -4.72
CA LEU A 263 14.58 12.17 -4.58
C LEU A 263 14.06 12.47 -3.19
N THR A 264 12.96 13.21 -3.13
CA THR A 264 12.14 13.34 -1.92
C THR A 264 10.81 12.65 -2.14
N ALA A 265 10.29 12.00 -1.12
CA ALA A 265 9.01 11.31 -1.20
C ALA A 265 8.20 11.46 0.09
N SER A 266 6.88 11.31 -0.02
CA SER A 266 5.96 11.33 1.11
C SER A 266 4.76 10.42 0.85
N LEU A 267 4.16 9.95 1.95
CA LEU A 267 2.89 9.22 1.95
C LEU A 267 1.76 10.15 2.38
N SER A 268 0.54 9.89 1.92
CA SER A 268 -0.65 10.59 2.41
C SER A 268 -0.97 10.29 3.87
N ALA A 269 -0.51 9.14 4.38
CA ALA A 269 -0.57 8.72 5.77
C ALA A 269 0.56 7.71 6.03
N ASP A 270 1.10 7.71 7.25
CA ASP A 270 2.13 6.78 7.71
C ASP A 270 1.55 5.58 8.50
N THR A 271 0.26 5.63 8.85
CA THR A 271 -0.51 4.55 9.45
C THR A 271 -1.88 4.43 8.76
N VAL A 272 -2.24 3.23 8.29
CA VAL A 272 -3.53 2.98 7.62
C VAL A 272 -4.13 1.63 7.99
N LEU A 273 -5.43 1.45 7.73
CA LEU A 273 -6.09 0.15 7.88
C LEU A 273 -5.87 -0.71 6.61
N GLN A 274 -5.61 -2.00 6.78
CA GLN A 274 -5.39 -2.95 5.69
C GLN A 274 -6.54 -2.94 4.67
N GLY A 275 -6.26 -2.66 3.40
CA GLY A 275 -7.26 -2.52 2.33
C GLY A 275 -7.72 -1.09 2.09
N GLU A 276 -7.20 -0.12 2.84
CA GLU A 276 -7.18 1.28 2.40
C GLU A 276 -6.09 1.50 1.36
N THR A 277 -6.12 2.68 0.74
CA THR A 277 -5.10 3.09 -0.22
C THR A 277 -4.27 4.24 0.32
N VAL A 278 -2.97 4.23 0.00
CA VAL A 278 -2.03 5.29 0.37
C VAL A 278 -1.55 5.96 -0.89
N MET A 279 -1.68 7.28 -0.98
CA MET A 279 -1.09 8.04 -2.08
C MET A 279 0.38 8.31 -1.78
N ILE A 280 1.24 7.92 -2.72
CA ILE A 280 2.67 8.20 -2.72
C ILE A 280 2.88 9.44 -3.59
N ARG A 281 3.64 10.41 -3.08
CA ARG A 281 4.12 11.55 -3.85
C ARG A 281 5.64 11.58 -3.83
N ALA A 282 6.24 11.82 -4.97
CA ALA A 282 7.69 11.88 -5.12
C ALA A 282 8.09 13.07 -5.99
N ASN A 283 9.09 13.84 -5.54
CA ASN A 283 9.70 14.90 -6.31
C ASN A 283 11.12 14.47 -6.65
N PHE A 284 11.34 14.26 -7.94
CA PHE A 284 12.65 13.93 -8.49
C PHE A 284 13.25 15.21 -9.06
N THR A 285 14.30 15.71 -8.44
CA THR A 285 14.90 17.02 -8.75
C THR A 285 16.41 16.87 -8.93
N ASP A 286 17.08 17.93 -9.38
CA ASP A 286 18.53 18.07 -9.22
C ASP A 286 18.88 18.90 -7.96
N GLU A 287 20.18 19.06 -7.66
CA GLU A 287 20.64 19.86 -6.50
C GLU A 287 20.42 21.36 -6.69
N ARG A 288 20.19 21.81 -7.94
CA ARG A 288 19.80 23.19 -8.27
C ARG A 288 18.30 23.44 -7.97
N GLY A 289 17.55 22.40 -7.63
CA GLY A 289 16.13 22.47 -7.28
C GLY A 289 15.18 22.38 -8.47
N TYR A 290 15.68 22.07 -9.68
CA TYR A 290 14.82 21.89 -10.86
C TYR A 290 14.27 20.47 -10.92
N SER A 291 13.01 20.36 -11.34
CA SER A 291 12.35 19.07 -11.53
C SER A 291 13.01 18.28 -12.69
N ILE A 292 13.18 16.97 -12.51
CA ILE A 292 13.64 16.05 -13.54
C ILE A 292 12.42 15.36 -14.15
N GLU A 293 12.07 15.78 -15.36
CA GLU A 293 10.93 15.24 -16.11
C GLU A 293 11.31 14.03 -16.98
N GLY A 294 10.32 13.22 -17.33
CA GLY A 294 10.50 12.06 -18.20
C GLY A 294 11.22 10.88 -17.54
N ALA A 295 11.42 10.92 -16.22
CA ALA A 295 12.06 9.86 -15.47
C ALA A 295 11.12 8.66 -15.28
N SER A 296 11.72 7.48 -15.16
CA SER A 296 11.02 6.29 -14.67
C SER A 296 10.97 6.35 -13.15
N VAL A 297 9.77 6.49 -12.58
CA VAL A 297 9.54 6.55 -11.14
C VAL A 297 8.56 5.46 -10.73
N TYR A 298 8.95 4.65 -9.74
CA TYR A 298 8.11 3.59 -9.18
C TYR A 298 8.39 3.42 -7.69
N ALA A 299 7.44 2.84 -6.97
CA ALA A 299 7.58 2.49 -5.57
C ALA A 299 7.38 0.99 -5.37
N THR A 300 8.07 0.42 -4.39
CA THR A 300 7.92 -0.96 -3.97
C THR A 300 7.58 -1.02 -2.48
N CYS A 301 6.71 -1.96 -2.10
CA CYS A 301 6.36 -2.23 -0.71
C CYS A 301 5.98 -3.72 -0.59
N GLY A 302 6.78 -4.50 0.13
CA GLY A 302 6.66 -5.96 0.11
C GLY A 302 6.78 -6.51 -1.32
N SER A 303 5.75 -7.22 -1.79
CA SER A 303 5.67 -7.74 -3.16
C SER A 303 4.95 -6.80 -4.15
N ILE A 304 4.46 -5.65 -3.69
CA ILE A 304 3.68 -4.71 -4.51
C ILE A 304 4.64 -3.73 -5.20
N SER A 305 4.39 -3.46 -6.48
CA SER A 305 5.09 -2.43 -7.25
C SER A 305 4.08 -1.46 -7.86
N VAL A 306 4.30 -0.16 -7.64
CA VAL A 306 3.42 0.92 -8.09
C VAL A 306 4.22 1.83 -9.03
N ALA A 307 3.80 1.95 -10.29
CA ALA A 307 4.36 2.96 -11.18
C ALA A 307 3.77 4.33 -10.83
N LEU A 308 4.62 5.35 -10.65
CA LEU A 308 4.18 6.70 -10.34
C LEU A 308 4.05 7.50 -11.65
N GLN A 309 2.94 8.21 -11.78
CA GLN A 309 2.62 9.02 -12.96
C GLN A 309 3.08 10.46 -12.76
N GLN A 310 3.72 11.00 -13.80
CA GLN A 310 4.13 12.38 -13.86
C GLN A 310 2.91 13.31 -13.85
N THR A 311 2.93 14.34 -13.00
CA THR A 311 1.92 15.40 -12.92
C THR A 311 2.62 16.76 -12.95
N VAL A 312 2.19 17.62 -13.88
CA VAL A 312 2.66 19.00 -13.96
C VAL A 312 1.85 19.86 -12.99
N LEU A 313 2.55 20.58 -12.12
CA LEU A 313 1.99 21.50 -11.14
C LEU A 313 1.73 22.88 -11.76
N ALA A 314 0.95 23.71 -11.06
CA ALA A 314 0.56 25.03 -11.56
C ALA A 314 1.74 26.02 -11.71
N ASP A 315 2.83 25.80 -10.97
CA ASP A 315 4.08 26.55 -11.05
C ASP A 315 5.01 26.05 -12.18
N GLY A 316 4.61 25.02 -12.93
CA GLY A 316 5.40 24.40 -13.97
C GLY A 316 6.34 23.30 -13.49
N ASN A 317 6.47 23.07 -12.18
CA ASN A 317 7.25 21.95 -11.64
C ASN A 317 6.52 20.62 -11.84
N VAL A 318 7.25 19.52 -11.66
CA VAL A 318 6.71 18.18 -11.83
C VAL A 318 6.81 17.38 -10.54
N THR A 319 5.73 16.66 -10.25
CA THR A 319 5.69 15.66 -9.18
C THR A 319 5.23 14.32 -9.75
N TYR A 320 5.62 13.23 -9.11
CA TYR A 320 5.25 11.87 -9.48
C TYR A 320 4.30 11.32 -8.42
N THR A 321 3.15 10.79 -8.83
CA THR A 321 2.13 10.29 -7.89
C THR A 321 1.68 8.87 -8.21
N GLY A 322 1.42 8.09 -7.19
CA GLY A 322 0.97 6.71 -7.32
C GLY A 322 0.09 6.33 -6.14
N VAL A 323 -0.69 5.26 -6.29
CA VAL A 323 -1.59 4.78 -5.24
C VAL A 323 -1.16 3.36 -4.88
N LEU A 324 -0.82 3.16 -3.60
CA LEU A 324 -0.50 1.87 -3.02
C LEU A 324 -1.78 1.27 -2.42
N ASP A 325 -2.13 0.06 -2.87
CA ASP A 325 -3.17 -0.77 -2.26
C ASP A 325 -2.56 -1.56 -1.10
N THR A 326 -3.14 -1.43 0.10
CA THR A 326 -2.63 -2.10 1.30
C THR A 326 -3.33 -3.42 1.62
N THR A 327 -4.21 -3.92 0.74
CA THR A 327 -5.02 -5.12 0.98
C THR A 327 -4.18 -6.33 1.42
N THR A 328 -3.01 -6.55 0.80
CA THR A 328 -2.13 -7.69 1.12
C THR A 328 -0.96 -7.32 2.05
N LEU A 329 -0.97 -6.13 2.64
CA LEU A 329 0.08 -5.65 3.54
C LEU A 329 -0.38 -5.71 5.00
N GLN A 330 0.55 -5.86 5.94
CA GLN A 330 0.28 -5.90 7.37
C GLN A 330 1.51 -5.53 8.20
N GLY A 331 1.28 -4.83 9.31
CA GLY A 331 2.29 -4.42 10.28
C GLY A 331 3.22 -3.33 9.73
N ALA A 332 4.36 -3.17 10.40
CA ALA A 332 5.41 -2.25 10.00
C ALA A 332 6.08 -2.72 8.70
N THR A 333 6.09 -1.87 7.70
CA THR A 333 6.73 -2.09 6.40
C THR A 333 7.38 -0.79 5.89
N GLU A 334 8.14 -0.90 4.80
CA GLU A 334 8.81 0.21 4.15
C GLU A 334 8.33 0.36 2.70
N VAL A 335 8.07 1.60 2.30
CA VAL A 335 7.82 1.99 0.91
C VAL A 335 9.12 2.55 0.33
N CYS A 336 9.73 1.81 -0.58
CA CYS A 336 10.94 2.21 -1.28
C CYS A 336 10.57 2.84 -2.63
N VAL A 337 10.77 4.15 -2.77
CA VAL A 337 10.55 4.89 -4.01
C VAL A 337 11.87 4.98 -4.77
N HIS A 338 11.82 4.68 -6.05
CA HIS A 338 12.96 4.70 -6.97
C HIS A 338 12.65 5.62 -8.14
N ALA A 339 13.61 6.46 -8.49
CA ALA A 339 13.54 7.34 -9.65
C ALA A 339 14.82 7.20 -10.48
N SER A 340 14.69 7.15 -11.81
CA SER A 340 15.85 7.07 -12.69
C SER A 340 15.62 7.72 -14.04
N LEU A 341 16.68 8.30 -14.57
CA LEU A 341 16.78 8.80 -15.94
C LEU A 341 18.13 8.33 -16.49
N SER A 342 18.15 7.64 -17.63
CA SER A 342 19.35 6.97 -18.18
C SER A 342 20.59 7.87 -18.25
N GLU A 343 20.38 9.14 -18.59
CA GLU A 343 21.39 10.16 -18.80
C GLU A 343 21.92 10.76 -17.50
N LEU A 344 21.18 10.62 -16.38
CA LEU A 344 21.48 11.26 -15.08
C LEU A 344 21.72 10.27 -13.92
N GLY A 345 21.25 9.04 -14.03
CA GLY A 345 21.41 8.00 -13.01
C GLY A 345 20.12 7.72 -12.23
N TYR A 346 20.27 7.31 -10.98
CA TYR A 346 19.17 6.87 -10.12
C TYR A 346 19.22 7.57 -8.76
N ALA A 347 18.06 7.73 -8.12
CA ALA A 347 17.91 8.10 -6.72
C ALA A 347 16.82 7.23 -6.08
N ALA A 348 16.88 7.09 -4.76
CA ALA A 348 15.90 6.31 -3.99
C ALA A 348 15.59 6.98 -2.66
N ALA A 349 14.37 6.75 -2.15
CA ALA A 349 13.91 7.21 -0.85
C ALA A 349 13.09 6.10 -0.18
N THR A 350 13.23 5.96 1.13
CA THR A 350 12.50 4.94 1.91
C THR A 350 11.61 5.63 2.92
N LEU A 351 10.34 5.21 2.99
CA LEU A 351 9.32 5.77 3.88
C LEU A 351 8.73 4.67 4.76
N PRO A 352 8.62 4.86 6.08
CA PRO A 352 7.95 3.90 6.95
C PRO A 352 6.43 3.93 6.71
N LEU A 353 5.79 2.76 6.82
CA LEU A 353 4.34 2.61 6.77
C LEU A 353 3.89 1.53 7.76
N GLU A 354 2.94 1.85 8.62
CA GLU A 354 2.26 0.89 9.49
C GLU A 354 0.90 0.53 8.90
N VAL A 355 0.65 -0.77 8.69
CA VAL A 355 -0.64 -1.27 8.19
C VAL A 355 -1.34 -2.08 9.27
N VAL A 356 -2.36 -1.49 9.89
CA VAL A 356 -3.17 -2.15 10.91
C VAL A 356 -4.11 -3.16 10.23
N GLY A 357 -4.02 -4.43 10.62
CA GLY A 357 -4.82 -5.51 10.03
C GLY A 357 -6.33 -5.33 10.24
N ARG A 358 -7.14 -5.86 9.33
CA ARG A 358 -8.61 -5.93 9.48
C ARG A 358 -9.10 -7.35 9.39
N PHE A 359 -10.12 -7.69 10.18
CA PHE A 359 -10.68 -9.03 10.20
C PHE A 359 -11.81 -9.19 9.17
N CYS A 360 -11.84 -10.34 8.53
CA CYS A 360 -13.01 -10.90 7.86
C CYS A 360 -13.53 -12.06 8.72
N ILE A 361 -14.79 -11.96 9.18
CA ILE A 361 -15.40 -12.94 10.10
C ILE A 361 -16.45 -13.77 9.35
N TYR A 362 -16.26 -15.09 9.32
CA TYR A 362 -17.22 -16.03 8.77
C TYR A 362 -17.70 -16.97 9.88
N THR A 363 -18.94 -16.80 10.32
CA THR A 363 -19.53 -17.59 11.41
C THR A 363 -20.64 -18.49 10.91
N GLN A 364 -20.64 -19.74 11.35
CA GLN A 364 -21.72 -20.71 11.09
C GLN A 364 -22.12 -21.41 12.40
N PHE A 365 -23.43 -21.54 12.62
CA PHE A 365 -23.97 -22.36 13.69
C PHE A 365 -24.34 -23.74 13.14
N ASN A 366 -24.14 -24.79 13.94
CA ASN A 366 -24.52 -26.15 13.57
C ASN A 366 -26.05 -26.34 13.43
N THR A 367 -26.85 -25.42 13.96
CA THR A 367 -28.31 -25.36 13.81
C THR A 367 -28.80 -23.92 13.90
N SER A 368 -29.86 -23.59 13.18
CA SER A 368 -30.55 -22.28 13.25
C SER A 368 -31.61 -22.21 14.35
N ALA A 369 -32.04 -23.37 14.87
CA ALA A 369 -33.08 -23.49 15.89
C ALA A 369 -32.64 -24.42 17.04
N PRO A 370 -31.55 -24.08 17.78
CA PRO A 370 -31.14 -24.87 18.92
C PRO A 370 -32.21 -24.78 19.99
N LEU A 371 -32.27 -25.84 20.79
CA LEU A 371 -33.25 -25.89 21.84
C LEU A 371 -32.69 -25.36 23.15
N ARG A 372 -33.53 -24.66 23.92
CA ARG A 372 -33.22 -24.15 25.25
C ARG A 372 -32.77 -25.24 26.21
N GLY A 373 -31.62 -25.03 26.83
CA GLY A 373 -30.99 -25.99 27.75
C GLY A 373 -29.97 -26.93 27.10
N THR A 374 -29.73 -26.80 25.80
CA THR A 374 -28.63 -27.47 25.09
C THR A 374 -27.45 -26.52 24.85
N HIS A 375 -26.54 -26.93 23.97
CA HIS A 375 -25.47 -26.09 23.43
C HIS A 375 -25.69 -25.92 21.93
N VAL A 376 -25.33 -24.76 21.39
CA VAL A 376 -25.19 -24.54 19.95
C VAL A 376 -23.70 -24.40 19.62
N HIS A 377 -23.23 -25.17 18.65
CA HIS A 377 -21.84 -25.14 18.23
C HIS A 377 -21.66 -24.07 17.17
N ALA A 378 -20.75 -23.13 17.41
CA ALA A 378 -20.35 -22.10 16.46
C ALA A 378 -18.97 -22.43 15.88
N SER A 379 -18.89 -22.50 14.56
CA SER A 379 -17.63 -22.59 13.82
C SER A 379 -17.34 -21.22 13.21
N ILE A 380 -16.19 -20.64 13.54
CA ILE A 380 -15.78 -19.29 13.14
C ILE A 380 -14.48 -19.41 12.34
N TYR A 381 -14.45 -18.85 11.15
CA TYR A 381 -13.24 -18.74 10.33
C TYR A 381 -12.85 -17.28 10.20
N LEU A 382 -11.61 -16.96 10.56
CA LEU A 382 -11.03 -15.63 10.51
C LEU A 382 -9.95 -15.55 9.44
N THR A 383 -10.10 -14.58 8.55
CA THR A 383 -9.01 -14.14 7.66
C THR A 383 -8.76 -12.67 7.84
N ASP A 384 -7.63 -12.20 7.34
CA ASP A 384 -7.40 -10.78 7.11
C ASP A 384 -8.00 -10.35 5.75
N TYR A 385 -7.78 -9.09 5.35
CA TYR A 385 -8.25 -8.59 4.05
C TYR A 385 -7.44 -9.13 2.86
N GLY A 386 -6.22 -9.62 3.10
CA GLY A 386 -5.39 -10.33 2.12
C GLY A 386 -5.81 -11.79 1.91
N GLY A 387 -6.74 -12.30 2.71
CA GLY A 387 -7.20 -13.69 2.69
C GLY A 387 -6.32 -14.66 3.50
N CYS A 388 -5.35 -14.16 4.25
CA CYS A 388 -4.50 -14.95 5.13
C CYS A 388 -5.27 -15.33 6.39
N PRO A 389 -5.21 -16.59 6.86
CA PRO A 389 -5.86 -17.00 8.10
C PRO A 389 -5.27 -16.27 9.31
N VAL A 390 -6.13 -15.86 10.25
CA VAL A 390 -5.70 -15.15 11.47
C VAL A 390 -5.79 -16.04 12.70
N GLU A 391 -4.64 -16.50 13.18
CA GLU A 391 -4.49 -17.32 14.40
C GLU A 391 -4.20 -16.46 15.64
N GLY A 392 -4.45 -16.98 16.84
CA GLY A 392 -4.13 -16.34 18.12
C GLY A 392 -4.90 -15.04 18.39
N ALA A 393 -6.07 -14.85 17.79
CA ALA A 393 -6.98 -13.76 18.13
C ALA A 393 -7.85 -14.11 19.34
N ASP A 394 -8.19 -13.11 20.13
CA ASP A 394 -9.20 -13.24 21.18
C ASP A 394 -10.59 -13.19 20.54
N VAL A 395 -11.28 -14.32 20.52
CA VAL A 395 -12.62 -14.45 19.92
C VAL A 395 -13.64 -14.77 20.99
N THR A 396 -14.69 -13.95 21.09
CA THR A 396 -15.77 -14.15 22.07
C THR A 396 -17.13 -14.05 21.41
N LEU A 397 -18.06 -14.92 21.84
CA LEU A 397 -19.46 -14.87 21.46
C LEU A 397 -20.27 -14.29 22.61
N ASN A 398 -21.10 -13.30 22.32
CA ASN A 398 -21.98 -12.65 23.28
C ASN A 398 -23.43 -12.78 22.83
N ALA A 399 -24.28 -13.39 23.66
CA ALA A 399 -25.71 -13.55 23.40
C ALA A 399 -26.51 -13.29 24.67
N SER A 400 -27.30 -12.22 24.70
CA SER A 400 -28.19 -11.86 25.83
C SER A 400 -27.51 -11.94 27.22
N GLY A 401 -26.26 -11.47 27.33
CA GLY A 401 -25.48 -11.47 28.58
C GLY A 401 -24.69 -12.75 28.86
N VAL A 402 -24.82 -13.79 28.02
CA VAL A 402 -23.95 -14.97 28.02
C VAL A 402 -22.72 -14.70 27.16
N THR A 403 -21.54 -14.80 27.74
CA THR A 403 -20.25 -14.65 27.03
C THR A 403 -19.48 -15.96 27.04
N VAL A 404 -19.03 -16.40 25.86
CA VAL A 404 -18.21 -17.62 25.70
C VAL A 404 -16.98 -17.30 24.85
N ALA A 405 -15.80 -17.69 25.32
CA ALA A 405 -14.57 -17.60 24.53
C ALA A 405 -14.48 -18.78 23.55
N ALA A 406 -14.09 -18.51 22.30
CA ALA A 406 -13.82 -19.55 21.33
C ALA A 406 -12.39 -20.09 21.49
N SER A 407 -12.24 -21.39 21.21
CA SER A 407 -10.92 -22.04 21.16
C SER A 407 -10.34 -21.90 19.75
N ASP A 408 -9.08 -21.48 19.66
CA ASP A 408 -8.31 -21.50 18.42
C ASP A 408 -7.94 -22.95 18.05
N LEU A 409 -8.31 -23.35 16.84
CA LEU A 409 -8.07 -24.68 16.27
C LEU A 409 -6.94 -24.68 15.23
N GLY A 410 -6.35 -23.53 14.94
CA GLY A 410 -5.34 -23.33 13.90
C GLY A 410 -5.93 -23.09 12.51
N GLY A 411 -5.10 -22.55 11.62
CA GLY A 411 -5.47 -22.17 10.26
C GLY A 411 -6.57 -21.12 10.21
N GLY A 412 -6.69 -20.26 11.23
CA GLY A 412 -7.76 -19.26 11.34
C GLY A 412 -9.13 -19.82 11.75
N ASN A 413 -9.22 -21.10 12.13
CA ASN A 413 -10.47 -21.72 12.58
C ASN A 413 -10.60 -21.62 14.10
N TYR A 414 -11.79 -21.25 14.55
CA TYR A 414 -12.16 -21.14 15.95
C TYR A 414 -13.49 -21.85 16.19
N ALA A 415 -13.68 -22.36 17.40
CA ALA A 415 -14.93 -22.99 17.78
C ALA A 415 -15.37 -22.63 19.20
N ALA A 416 -16.67 -22.48 19.40
CA ALA A 416 -17.27 -22.24 20.70
C ALA A 416 -18.62 -22.96 20.83
N ASP A 417 -18.92 -23.47 22.03
CA ASP A 417 -20.23 -24.01 22.37
C ASP A 417 -21.00 -23.01 23.23
N LEU A 418 -22.03 -22.38 22.67
CA LEU A 418 -22.85 -21.39 23.37
C LEU A 418 -23.99 -22.10 24.12
N PRO A 419 -24.07 -21.99 25.45
CA PRO A 419 -25.14 -22.61 26.23
C PRO A 419 -26.45 -21.84 26.07
N THR A 420 -27.56 -22.56 25.84
CA THR A 420 -28.87 -21.94 25.55
C THR A 420 -29.81 -21.86 26.75
N ASN A 421 -29.36 -22.22 27.97
CA ASN A 421 -30.20 -22.29 29.17
C ASN A 421 -30.99 -21.00 29.45
N GLN A 422 -30.34 -19.86 29.25
CA GLN A 422 -30.88 -18.52 29.49
C GLN A 422 -31.38 -17.83 28.23
N LEU A 423 -31.35 -18.52 27.09
CA LEU A 423 -31.68 -17.97 25.78
C LEU A 423 -33.05 -18.49 25.35
N PHE A 424 -33.90 -17.62 24.82
CA PHE A 424 -35.22 -17.98 24.32
C PHE A 424 -35.71 -16.96 23.27
N GLY A 425 -36.35 -17.45 22.21
CA GLY A 425 -36.83 -16.63 21.12
C GLY A 425 -35.72 -16.19 20.17
N SER A 426 -35.99 -15.15 19.37
CA SER A 426 -35.00 -14.55 18.48
C SER A 426 -34.01 -13.72 19.29
N ILE A 427 -32.73 -14.06 19.20
CA ILE A 427 -31.63 -13.38 19.89
C ILE A 427 -30.55 -12.96 18.89
N ASP A 428 -29.83 -11.90 19.22
CA ASP A 428 -28.62 -11.50 18.51
C ASP A 428 -27.39 -12.10 19.20
N VAL A 429 -26.56 -12.77 18.41
CA VAL A 429 -25.27 -13.33 18.80
C VAL A 429 -24.17 -12.48 18.17
N THR A 430 -23.40 -11.77 18.99
CA THR A 430 -22.30 -10.93 18.54
C THR A 430 -20.98 -11.65 18.75
N VAL A 431 -20.27 -11.93 17.66
CA VAL A 431 -18.89 -12.43 17.67
C VAL A 431 -17.96 -11.23 17.68
N GLN A 432 -17.20 -11.05 18.77
CA GLN A 432 -16.20 -9.99 18.91
C GLN A 432 -14.81 -10.59 18.76
N VAL A 433 -13.96 -9.92 18.00
CA VAL A 433 -12.60 -10.35 17.69
C VAL A 433 -11.63 -9.22 17.96
N SER A 434 -10.54 -9.51 18.67
CA SER A 434 -9.43 -8.58 18.87
C SER A 434 -8.09 -9.29 18.81
N LYS A 435 -7.08 -8.60 18.27
CA LYS A 435 -5.68 -9.04 18.29
C LYS A 435 -4.79 -7.81 18.18
N ALA A 436 -3.63 -7.82 18.84
CA ALA A 436 -2.64 -6.74 18.67
C ALA A 436 -2.23 -6.61 17.19
N GLY A 437 -2.13 -5.38 16.70
CA GLY A 437 -1.85 -5.10 15.29
C GLY A 437 -3.07 -5.19 14.35
N PHE A 438 -4.27 -5.45 14.88
CA PHE A 438 -5.52 -5.44 14.14
C PHE A 438 -6.53 -4.45 14.74
N GLU A 439 -7.40 -3.93 13.89
CA GLU A 439 -8.59 -3.18 14.31
C GLU A 439 -9.63 -4.15 14.92
N PRO A 440 -10.02 -3.99 16.20
CA PRO A 440 -11.06 -4.82 16.81
C PRO A 440 -12.37 -4.74 16.01
N THR A 441 -12.97 -5.89 15.74
CA THR A 441 -14.15 -5.99 14.85
C THR A 441 -15.20 -6.91 15.49
N ALA A 442 -16.47 -6.70 15.12
CA ALA A 442 -17.57 -7.57 15.54
C ALA A 442 -18.52 -7.90 14.38
N GLN A 443 -19.10 -9.10 14.43
CA GLN A 443 -20.17 -9.56 13.54
C GLN A 443 -21.38 -9.97 14.38
N THR A 444 -22.57 -9.48 14.02
CA THR A 444 -23.82 -9.89 14.69
C THR A 444 -24.63 -10.81 13.78
N LEU A 445 -25.04 -11.95 14.31
CA LEU A 445 -25.92 -12.93 13.66
C LEU A 445 -27.18 -13.13 14.50
N SER A 446 -28.31 -13.44 13.87
CA SER A 446 -29.53 -13.78 14.60
C SER A 446 -29.68 -15.29 14.75
N LEU A 447 -30.12 -15.74 15.93
CA LEU A 447 -30.36 -17.13 16.29
C LEU A 447 -31.73 -17.26 16.94
N THR A 448 -32.53 -18.27 16.62
CA THR A 448 -33.83 -18.49 17.26
C THR A 448 -33.76 -19.68 18.20
N VAL A 449 -33.82 -19.45 19.50
CA VAL A 449 -33.80 -20.54 20.50
C VAL A 449 -35.23 -20.96 20.82
N VAL A 450 -35.54 -22.23 20.57
CA VAL A 450 -36.87 -22.80 20.82
C VAL A 450 -36.91 -23.54 22.15
N ASP A 451 -38.07 -23.63 22.80
CA ASP A 451 -38.25 -24.43 24.02
C ASP A 451 -38.91 -25.80 23.71
N TYR A 452 -38.95 -26.73 24.67
CA TYR A 452 -39.68 -28.00 24.51
C TYR A 452 -41.10 -27.88 25.01
N LEU A 453 -42.02 -28.53 24.30
CA LEU A 453 -43.29 -28.98 24.87
C LEU A 453 -43.08 -30.33 25.59
N LEU A 454 -43.84 -30.57 26.63
CA LEU A 454 -44.10 -31.87 27.22
C LEU A 454 -45.60 -32.12 27.08
N VAL A 455 -45.94 -33.24 26.45
CA VAL A 455 -47.33 -33.63 26.17
C VAL A 455 -47.63 -34.85 27.01
N HIS A 456 -48.69 -34.76 27.83
CA HIS A 456 -49.23 -35.88 28.59
C HIS A 456 -50.71 -36.05 28.27
N ALA A 457 -50.99 -37.01 27.40
CA ALA A 457 -52.32 -37.39 26.95
C ALA A 457 -52.82 -38.62 27.70
N THR A 458 -54.06 -38.55 28.17
CA THR A 458 -54.77 -39.65 28.84
C THR A 458 -56.14 -39.81 28.23
N ALA A 459 -56.58 -41.06 28.04
CA ALA A 459 -57.96 -41.38 27.70
C ALA A 459 -58.76 -41.67 28.98
N ASN A 460 -60.03 -41.27 29.01
CA ASN A 460 -60.95 -41.65 30.09
C ASN A 460 -61.17 -43.18 30.18
N THR A 461 -61.06 -43.89 29.05
CA THR A 461 -61.05 -45.35 28.95
C THR A 461 -60.09 -45.80 27.86
N THR A 462 -59.42 -46.93 28.06
CA THR A 462 -58.56 -47.57 27.04
C THR A 462 -59.23 -48.75 26.36
N ALA A 463 -60.44 -49.14 26.78
CA ALA A 463 -61.18 -50.29 26.25
C ALA A 463 -62.67 -49.96 26.03
N PRO A 464 -63.00 -48.97 25.19
CA PRO A 464 -64.39 -48.58 24.92
C PRO A 464 -65.14 -49.65 24.13
N ALA A 465 -66.47 -49.68 24.28
CA ALA A 465 -67.33 -50.36 23.32
C ALA A 465 -67.42 -49.55 22.01
N GLU A 466 -67.61 -50.19 20.87
CA GLU A 466 -67.88 -49.52 19.59
C GLU A 466 -69.09 -48.58 19.72
N GLY A 467 -68.90 -47.31 19.34
CA GLY A 467 -69.90 -46.24 19.49
C GLY A 467 -69.85 -45.50 20.84
N GLU A 468 -68.97 -45.89 21.77
CA GLU A 468 -68.70 -45.14 23.01
C GLU A 468 -67.70 -44.00 22.75
N ALA A 469 -68.03 -42.78 23.19
CA ALA A 469 -67.13 -41.63 23.07
C ALA A 469 -65.94 -41.75 24.03
N VAL A 470 -64.72 -41.66 23.49
CA VAL A 470 -63.49 -41.64 24.29
C VAL A 470 -63.01 -40.21 24.42
N ARG A 471 -63.04 -39.67 25.64
CA ARG A 471 -62.51 -38.36 25.96
C ARG A 471 -61.00 -38.44 26.15
N ILE A 472 -60.26 -37.73 25.31
CA ILE A 472 -58.81 -37.55 25.44
C ILE A 472 -58.55 -36.19 26.10
N SER A 473 -57.84 -36.22 27.22
CA SER A 473 -57.32 -35.03 27.90
C SER A 473 -55.81 -34.95 27.69
N VAL A 474 -55.34 -33.81 27.20
CA VAL A 474 -53.93 -33.56 26.85
C VAL A 474 -53.42 -32.40 27.67
N LEU A 475 -52.51 -32.65 28.60
CA LEU A 475 -51.77 -31.62 29.30
C LEU A 475 -50.53 -31.25 28.47
N VAL A 476 -50.39 -29.98 28.10
CA VAL A 476 -49.23 -29.42 27.42
C VAL A 476 -48.53 -28.45 28.36
N VAL A 477 -47.32 -28.77 28.78
CA VAL A 477 -46.47 -27.91 29.61
C VAL A 477 -45.14 -27.65 28.93
N ASN A 478 -44.43 -26.59 29.34
CA ASN A 478 -43.08 -26.31 28.86
C ASN A 478 -42.04 -27.10 29.67
N ALA A 479 -40.74 -26.91 29.37
CA ALA A 479 -39.65 -27.57 30.09
C ALA A 479 -39.59 -27.24 31.60
N THR A 480 -40.16 -26.11 32.03
CA THR A 480 -40.25 -25.73 33.45
C THR A 480 -41.50 -26.30 34.15
N GLY A 481 -42.34 -27.06 33.43
CA GLY A 481 -43.62 -27.57 33.93
C GLY A 481 -44.75 -26.54 33.98
N ALA A 482 -44.55 -25.36 33.41
CA ALA A 482 -45.59 -24.34 33.32
C ALA A 482 -46.57 -24.67 32.19
N PRO A 483 -47.88 -24.45 32.38
CA PRO A 483 -48.89 -24.72 31.36
C PRO A 483 -48.64 -23.89 30.11
N VAL A 484 -48.79 -24.52 28.95
CA VAL A 484 -48.64 -23.87 27.64
C VAL A 484 -50.03 -23.61 27.08
N GLU A 485 -50.48 -22.37 27.22
CA GLU A 485 -51.77 -21.92 26.69
C GLU A 485 -51.74 -21.69 25.18
N ASP A 486 -52.87 -21.83 24.52
CA ASP A 486 -53.06 -21.55 23.09
C ASP A 486 -52.06 -22.27 22.14
N ALA A 487 -51.63 -23.47 22.51
CA ALA A 487 -50.98 -24.40 21.60
C ALA A 487 -52.01 -25.00 20.63
N ASN A 488 -51.59 -25.29 19.41
CA ASN A 488 -52.38 -26.04 18.46
C ASN A 488 -52.23 -27.53 18.79
N VAL A 489 -53.28 -28.15 19.33
CA VAL A 489 -53.27 -29.58 19.70
C VAL A 489 -54.24 -30.34 18.81
N TYR A 490 -53.74 -31.41 18.20
CA TYR A 490 -54.51 -32.26 17.30
C TYR A 490 -54.39 -33.73 17.70
N ILE A 491 -55.49 -34.46 17.56
CA ILE A 491 -55.58 -35.90 17.81
C ILE A 491 -55.81 -36.61 16.48
N ARG A 492 -54.94 -37.56 16.14
CA ARG A 492 -55.01 -38.35 14.91
C ARG A 492 -55.27 -39.82 15.22
N TYR A 493 -56.27 -40.41 14.58
CA TYR A 493 -56.56 -41.84 14.65
C TYR A 493 -57.11 -42.32 13.30
N GLY A 494 -56.54 -43.39 12.75
CA GLY A 494 -56.84 -43.82 11.38
C GLY A 494 -56.58 -42.69 10.36
N THR A 495 -57.61 -42.30 9.61
CA THR A 495 -57.58 -41.17 8.66
C THR A 495 -58.15 -39.86 9.24
N THR A 496 -58.63 -39.87 10.48
CA THR A 496 -59.32 -38.74 11.11
C THR A 496 -58.33 -37.88 11.90
N GLN A 497 -58.47 -36.56 11.80
CA GLN A 497 -57.77 -35.58 12.63
C GLN A 497 -58.80 -34.69 13.31
N LEU A 498 -58.73 -34.58 14.63
CA LEU A 498 -59.57 -33.71 15.45
C LEU A 498 -58.71 -32.61 16.10
N GLU A 499 -59.23 -31.38 16.15
CA GLU A 499 -58.64 -30.34 16.99
C GLU A 499 -59.08 -30.56 18.44
N ALA A 500 -58.14 -30.47 19.38
CA ALA A 500 -58.44 -30.49 20.81
C ALA A 500 -58.50 -29.05 21.32
N PRO A 501 -59.70 -28.46 21.53
CA PRO A 501 -59.82 -27.10 22.04
C PRO A 501 -59.19 -26.95 23.43
N HIS A 502 -58.64 -25.75 23.66
CA HIS A 502 -58.04 -25.35 24.92
C HIS A 502 -59.11 -25.26 26.03
N ALA A 503 -58.90 -25.96 27.14
CA ALA A 503 -59.81 -26.08 28.28
C ALA A 503 -59.29 -25.38 29.57
N GLY A 504 -58.14 -24.70 29.51
CA GLY A 504 -57.50 -23.98 30.62
C GLY A 504 -56.31 -24.74 31.23
N ASP A 505 -55.37 -24.01 31.84
CA ASP A 505 -54.20 -24.53 32.54
C ASP A 505 -53.36 -25.51 31.68
N GLY A 506 -53.22 -25.21 30.39
CA GLY A 506 -52.49 -26.05 29.44
C GLY A 506 -53.18 -27.37 29.10
N ILE A 507 -54.46 -27.55 29.45
CA ILE A 507 -55.23 -28.75 29.16
C ILE A 507 -56.03 -28.56 27.87
N TYR A 508 -55.97 -29.54 26.98
CA TYR A 508 -56.72 -29.59 25.72
C TYR A 508 -57.54 -30.86 25.68
N VAL A 509 -58.79 -30.78 25.22
CA VAL A 509 -59.73 -31.89 25.30
C VAL A 509 -60.45 -32.10 23.98
N ALA A 510 -60.48 -33.34 23.50
CA ALA A 510 -61.33 -33.76 22.39
C ALA A 510 -61.93 -35.14 22.66
N GLU A 511 -63.05 -35.43 22.01
CA GLU A 511 -63.73 -36.72 22.09
C GLU A 511 -63.56 -37.47 20.77
N ILE A 512 -63.11 -38.72 20.86
CA ILE A 512 -63.02 -39.65 19.74
C ILE A 512 -64.35 -40.40 19.66
N ASP A 513 -64.99 -40.32 18.51
CA ASP A 513 -66.08 -41.22 18.15
C ASP A 513 -65.50 -42.57 17.72
N THR A 514 -65.91 -43.63 18.41
CA THR A 514 -65.46 -45.00 18.16
C THR A 514 -66.39 -45.80 17.25
N GLU A 515 -67.46 -45.18 16.72
CA GLU A 515 -68.35 -45.82 15.75
C GLU A 515 -67.54 -46.28 14.51
N GLY A 516 -67.68 -47.56 14.14
CA GLY A 516 -66.95 -48.14 13.01
C GLY A 516 -65.46 -48.41 13.28
N LEU A 517 -64.97 -48.27 14.51
CA LEU A 517 -63.63 -48.68 14.91
C LEU A 517 -63.67 -50.06 15.60
N GLU A 518 -62.74 -50.94 15.27
CA GLU A 518 -62.61 -52.27 15.90
C GLU A 518 -61.12 -52.62 16.09
N GLY A 519 -60.77 -53.18 17.25
CA GLY A 519 -59.40 -53.59 17.56
C GLY A 519 -58.55 -52.50 18.21
N THR A 520 -57.22 -52.66 18.17
CA THR A 520 -56.29 -51.74 18.82
C THR A 520 -55.98 -50.56 17.89
N ILE A 521 -56.45 -49.38 18.26
CA ILE A 521 -56.31 -48.14 17.50
C ILE A 521 -55.19 -47.29 18.10
N PRO A 522 -54.12 -46.97 17.34
CA PRO A 522 -53.14 -45.98 17.74
C PRO A 522 -53.74 -44.57 17.59
N VAL A 523 -53.70 -43.81 18.67
CA VAL A 523 -54.12 -42.42 18.75
C VAL A 523 -52.87 -41.56 18.93
N THR A 524 -52.54 -40.76 17.93
CA THR A 524 -51.38 -39.86 17.97
C THR A 524 -51.84 -38.46 18.34
N VAL A 525 -51.38 -37.96 19.47
CA VAL A 525 -51.58 -36.58 19.92
C VAL A 525 -50.38 -35.77 19.48
N VAL A 526 -50.60 -34.65 18.79
CA VAL A 526 -49.57 -33.71 18.34
C VAL A 526 -49.86 -32.34 18.94
N ALA A 527 -48.85 -31.71 19.53
CA ALA A 527 -48.92 -30.35 20.03
C ALA A 527 -47.87 -29.48 19.33
N GLU A 528 -48.31 -28.32 18.85
CA GLU A 528 -47.50 -27.34 18.14
C GLU A 528 -47.72 -25.95 18.71
N LYS A 529 -46.64 -25.19 18.89
CA LYS A 529 -46.73 -23.77 19.27
C LYS A 529 -45.52 -23.02 18.72
N PRO A 530 -45.70 -21.85 18.07
CA PRO A 530 -44.58 -21.00 17.67
C PRO A 530 -43.63 -20.72 18.85
N GLY A 531 -42.32 -20.86 18.62
CA GLY A 531 -41.29 -20.75 19.66
C GLY A 531 -41.02 -22.05 20.44
N TYR A 532 -41.73 -23.14 20.13
CA TYR A 532 -41.51 -24.45 20.72
C TYR A 532 -41.26 -25.51 19.64
N ALA A 533 -40.48 -26.54 19.98
CA ALA A 533 -40.37 -27.73 19.16
C ALA A 533 -41.67 -28.56 19.21
N THR A 534 -42.19 -28.96 18.05
CA THR A 534 -43.36 -29.85 17.93
C THR A 534 -43.15 -31.14 18.71
N ARG A 535 -44.20 -31.58 19.42
CA ARG A 535 -44.19 -32.84 20.15
C ARG A 535 -45.37 -33.71 19.85
N GLN A 536 -45.15 -35.01 19.98
CA GLN A 536 -46.16 -36.03 19.79
C GLN A 536 -46.09 -37.10 20.87
N GLN A 537 -47.24 -37.66 21.22
CA GLN A 537 -47.39 -38.83 22.07
C GLN A 537 -48.38 -39.79 21.40
N VAL A 538 -48.11 -41.09 21.46
CA VAL A 538 -49.03 -42.12 20.98
C VAL A 538 -49.64 -42.85 22.17
N LEU A 539 -50.95 -42.98 22.17
CA LEU A 539 -51.72 -43.82 23.10
C LEU A 539 -52.49 -44.88 22.30
N PHE A 540 -52.90 -45.95 22.95
CA PHE A 540 -53.64 -47.05 22.32
C PHE A 540 -54.99 -47.21 23.00
N ILE A 541 -56.05 -47.30 22.21
CA ILE A 541 -57.39 -47.68 22.67
C ILE A 541 -57.78 -48.99 21.99
N SER A 542 -58.32 -49.94 22.74
CA SER A 542 -58.78 -51.24 22.24
C SER A 542 -60.31 -51.23 22.16
N VAL A 543 -60.85 -51.01 20.96
CA VAL A 543 -62.30 -50.93 20.77
C VAL A 543 -62.88 -52.33 20.60
N HIS A 544 -63.87 -52.66 21.44
CA HIS A 544 -64.57 -53.94 21.42
C HIS A 544 -66.00 -53.76 20.89
N LYS A 545 -66.55 -54.72 20.15
CA LYS A 545 -67.95 -54.64 19.73
C LYS A 545 -68.87 -54.57 20.94
N ALA A 546 -69.82 -53.62 20.92
CA ALA A 546 -70.85 -53.54 21.93
C ALA A 546 -71.65 -54.85 21.97
N GLU A 547 -71.81 -55.44 23.17
CA GLU A 547 -72.71 -56.59 23.33
C GLU A 547 -74.15 -56.15 23.07
N VAL A 548 -74.76 -56.66 22.00
CA VAL A 548 -76.17 -56.43 21.72
C VAL A 548 -76.99 -57.22 22.74
N THR A 549 -77.40 -56.59 23.84
CA THR A 549 -78.47 -57.15 24.69
C THR A 549 -79.76 -57.22 23.85
N PRO A 550 -80.34 -58.40 23.58
CA PRO A 550 -81.56 -58.49 22.80
C PRO A 550 -82.72 -57.83 23.56
N SER A 551 -83.23 -56.72 23.02
CA SER A 551 -84.49 -56.12 23.46
C SER A 551 -85.64 -57.08 23.13
N ILE A 552 -86.30 -57.62 24.16
CA ILE A 552 -87.54 -58.40 24.00
C ILE A 552 -88.62 -57.48 23.42
N PRO A 553 -89.22 -57.79 22.26
CA PRO A 553 -90.29 -56.96 21.70
C PRO A 553 -91.59 -57.21 22.45
N SER A 554 -92.10 -56.19 23.14
CA SER A 554 -93.45 -56.19 23.73
C SER A 554 -94.47 -55.73 22.70
N TYR A 555 -95.34 -56.63 22.21
CA TYR A 555 -96.60 -56.26 21.57
C TYR A 555 -97.75 -57.27 21.82
N LEU A 556 -98.79 -56.75 22.49
CA LEU A 556 -100.25 -56.96 22.31
C LEU A 556 -100.93 -58.26 22.83
N PRO A 557 -102.27 -58.28 23.10
CA PRO A 557 -103.31 -57.24 22.95
C PRO A 557 -104.29 -57.03 24.14
N ILE A 558 -105.19 -56.06 23.95
CA ILE A 558 -106.32 -55.60 24.80
C ILE A 558 -107.50 -56.61 24.79
N LEU A 559 -108.10 -56.94 25.96
CA LEU A 559 -109.55 -56.81 26.33
C LEU A 559 -110.02 -57.76 27.46
N ALA A 560 -110.75 -57.18 28.42
CA ALA A 560 -111.91 -57.68 29.19
C ALA A 560 -111.79 -58.99 30.00
N ILE A 561 -111.73 -58.93 31.35
CA ILE A 561 -112.85 -58.82 32.35
C ILE A 561 -113.39 -60.18 32.84
N LEU A 562 -113.64 -60.22 34.16
CA LEU A 562 -114.27 -61.23 35.03
C LEU A 562 -113.33 -62.38 35.44
N GLY A 563 -112.90 -62.54 36.69
CA GLY A 563 -113.51 -62.18 37.97
C GLY A 563 -113.86 -63.46 38.73
N VAL A 564 -113.64 -63.45 40.05
CA VAL A 564 -114.15 -64.42 41.05
C VAL A 564 -113.29 -65.70 41.17
N VAL A 565 -112.76 -66.14 42.32
CA VAL A 565 -112.75 -65.70 43.73
C VAL A 565 -112.00 -66.76 44.55
N LEU A 566 -111.52 -66.34 45.74
CA LEU A 566 -111.19 -67.13 46.94
C LEU A 566 -110.07 -68.17 46.89
N GLY A 567 -109.16 -68.02 47.86
CA GLY A 567 -109.13 -69.03 48.93
C GLY A 567 -107.77 -69.52 49.42
N ALA A 568 -107.21 -68.75 50.35
CA ALA A 568 -106.65 -69.21 51.63
C ALA A 568 -105.30 -69.98 51.71
N ALA A 569 -104.56 -69.53 52.74
CA ALA A 569 -103.60 -70.26 53.59
C ALA A 569 -102.22 -70.59 52.97
N GLY A 570 -101.09 -70.30 53.63
CA GLY A 570 -100.86 -69.77 54.96
C GLY A 570 -99.38 -69.80 55.35
N LEU A 571 -99.12 -69.19 56.50
CA LEU A 571 -98.02 -69.32 57.46
C LEU A 571 -96.55 -69.10 57.00
N THR A 572 -95.83 -68.02 57.39
CA THR A 572 -95.09 -67.76 58.67
C THR A 572 -94.12 -68.89 59.09
N VAL A 573 -92.84 -68.69 59.49
CA VAL A 573 -92.23 -67.80 60.52
C VAL A 573 -90.69 -67.72 60.30
N GLY A 574 -90.05 -66.55 60.42
CA GLY A 574 -89.05 -66.19 61.47
C GLY A 574 -87.60 -66.10 60.93
N LEU A 575 -86.66 -65.24 61.35
CA LEU A 575 -86.50 -64.39 62.54
C LEU A 575 -85.40 -63.35 62.26
N ILE A 576 -85.63 -62.11 62.75
CA ILE A 576 -84.77 -60.91 62.92
C ILE A 576 -84.33 -60.18 61.66
#